data_AF-A0A9C7GE63-F1
#
_entry.id   AF-A0A9C7GE63-F1
#
_cell.length_a   1.000
_cell.length_b   1.000
_cell.length_c   1.000
_cell.angle_alpha   90.00
_cell.angle_beta   90.00
_cell.angle_gamma   90.00
#
_symmetry.space_group_name_H-M   'P 1'
#
loop_
_entity.id
_entity.type
_entity.pdbx_description
1 polymer ?
#
loop_
_entity_poly.entity_id
_entity_poly.type
_entity_poly.pdbx_seq_one_letter_code
_entity_poly.pdbx_strand_id
1 'polypeptide(L)'
;MKHRFYLLLMTVMALISAAFLYHYLNKPIKAKDFTQMSIYLTSDQEVPYVISDKKVINEVIKKINSSPKEDISKIIFEHGPDGRIIFKGNTTIYEVKVFSYGGNVVTEKYYIHSNLFNDLIEIFGKL
;
A
#
# COMPACT_ATOMS: atom_id res chain seq x y z
N MET A 1 38.95 9.36 22.96
CA MET A 1 38.50 9.57 21.56
C MET A 1 38.07 8.28 20.87
N LYS A 2 38.87 7.20 20.88
CA LYS A 2 38.56 5.93 20.19
C LYS A 2 37.19 5.31 20.56
N HIS A 3 36.80 5.33 21.83
CA HIS A 3 35.52 4.75 22.27
C HIS A 3 34.28 5.46 21.68
N ARG A 4 34.31 6.80 21.57
CA ARG A 4 33.22 7.59 20.96
C ARG A 4 33.11 7.31 19.46
N PHE A 5 34.24 7.05 18.80
CA PHE A 5 34.27 6.68 17.38
C PHE A 5 33.63 5.30 17.15
N TYR A 6 33.95 4.29 17.96
CA TYR A 6 33.31 2.97 17.86
C TYR A 6 31.80 3.01 18.12
N LEU A 7 31.37 3.81 19.08
CA LEU A 7 29.95 3.95 19.42
C LEU A 7 29.15 4.57 18.26
N LEU A 8 29.75 5.56 17.59
CA LEU A 8 29.16 6.21 16.42
C LEU A 8 29.14 5.28 15.18
N LEU A 9 30.18 4.46 15.00
CA LEU A 9 30.22 3.47 13.93
C LEU A 9 29.13 2.39 14.10
N MET A 10 28.93 1.92 15.34
CA MET A 10 27.92 0.91 15.65
C MET A 10 26.49 1.44 15.46
N THR A 11 26.20 2.69 15.83
CA THR A 11 24.88 3.28 15.60
C THR A 11 24.58 3.48 14.13
N VAL A 12 25.56 3.93 13.33
CA VAL A 12 25.39 4.07 11.87
C VAL A 12 25.14 2.71 11.22
N MET A 13 25.89 1.68 11.59
CA MET A 13 25.68 0.31 11.10
C MET A 13 24.30 -0.22 11.47
N ALA A 14 23.84 -0.02 12.71
CA ALA A 14 22.51 -0.42 13.14
C ALA A 14 21.39 0.28 12.36
N LEU A 15 21.53 1.59 12.08
CA LEU A 15 20.58 2.34 11.26
C LEU A 15 20.52 1.84 9.82
N ILE A 16 21.67 1.54 9.20
CA ILE A 16 21.73 0.98 7.84
C ILE A 16 21.07 -0.40 7.79
N SER A 17 21.37 -1.28 8.76
CA SER A 17 20.73 -2.61 8.84
C SER A 17 19.22 -2.52 9.03
N ALA A 18 18.74 -1.61 9.89
CA ALA A 18 17.31 -1.38 10.08
C ALA A 18 16.64 -0.88 8.79
N ALA A 19 17.28 0.03 8.05
CA ALA A 19 16.77 0.53 6.77
C ALA A 19 16.71 -0.58 5.70
N PHE A 20 17.73 -1.44 5.61
CA PHE A 20 17.72 -2.60 4.70
C PHE A 20 16.65 -3.62 5.07
N LEU A 21 16.51 -3.95 6.36
CA LEU A 21 15.50 -4.88 6.85
C LEU A 21 14.08 -4.35 6.55
N TYR A 22 13.86 -3.05 6.78
CA TYR A 22 12.61 -2.38 6.43
C TYR A 22 12.29 -2.47 4.94
N HIS A 23 13.29 -2.27 4.07
CA HIS A 23 13.10 -2.33 2.62
C HIS A 23 12.83 -3.76 2.12
N TYR A 24 13.50 -4.76 2.68
CA TYR A 24 13.33 -6.17 2.28
C TYR A 24 11.97 -6.74 2.71
N LEU A 25 11.50 -6.38 3.91
CA LEU A 25 10.22 -6.84 4.43
C LEU A 25 9.04 -6.16 3.71
N ASN A 26 9.18 -4.88 3.34
CA ASN A 26 8.15 -4.12 2.65
C ASN A 26 8.36 -4.12 1.13
N LYS A 27 8.18 -5.27 0.45
CA LYS A 27 8.23 -5.29 -1.02
C LYS A 27 7.18 -4.33 -1.59
N PRO A 28 7.58 -3.21 -2.21
CA PRO A 28 6.65 -2.21 -2.67
C PRO A 28 5.91 -2.72 -3.91
N ILE A 29 4.67 -2.29 -4.07
CA ILE A 29 3.93 -2.44 -5.32
C ILE A 29 4.70 -1.68 -6.41
N LYS A 30 5.19 -2.37 -7.43
CA LYS A 30 6.02 -1.78 -8.48
C LYS A 30 5.12 -1.11 -9.53
N ALA A 31 5.00 0.21 -9.46
CA ALA A 31 4.06 0.98 -10.30
C ALA A 31 4.35 0.97 -11.81
N LYS A 32 5.58 0.61 -12.23
CA LYS A 32 6.06 0.83 -13.60
C LYS A 32 5.17 0.19 -14.66
N ASP A 33 4.61 -0.98 -14.40
CA ASP A 33 3.99 -1.81 -15.46
C ASP A 33 2.46 -1.70 -15.53
N PHE A 34 1.82 -1.02 -14.57
CA PHE A 34 0.35 -0.91 -14.54
C PHE A 34 -0.17 0.16 -15.49
N THR A 35 -1.09 -0.21 -16.36
CA THR A 35 -1.75 0.68 -17.33
C THR A 35 -3.18 1.02 -16.91
N GLN A 36 -3.76 0.24 -15.99
CA GLN A 36 -5.13 0.38 -15.55
C GLN A 36 -5.26 0.06 -14.05
N MET A 37 -6.18 0.75 -13.38
CA MET A 37 -6.63 0.49 -12.02
C MET A 37 -8.16 0.36 -12.03
N SER A 38 -8.68 -0.74 -11.51
CA SER A 38 -10.12 -0.99 -11.35
C SER A 38 -10.49 -1.01 -9.88
N ILE A 39 -11.48 -0.21 -9.48
CA ILE A 39 -11.92 -0.09 -8.09
C ILE A 39 -13.32 -0.70 -7.95
N TYR A 40 -13.46 -1.63 -7.02
CA TYR A 40 -14.71 -2.22 -6.57
C TYR A 40 -14.91 -1.79 -5.11
N LEU A 41 -15.90 -0.93 -4.85
CA LEU A 41 -16.14 -0.38 -3.51
C LEU A 41 -16.84 -1.38 -2.59
N THR A 42 -17.60 -2.30 -3.18
CA THR A 42 -18.24 -3.44 -2.50
C THR A 42 -17.90 -4.76 -3.21
N SER A 43 -17.99 -5.87 -2.50
CA SER A 43 -17.71 -7.22 -3.02
C SER A 43 -18.67 -7.61 -4.14
N ASP A 44 -19.87 -7.02 -4.09
CA ASP A 44 -21.01 -7.37 -4.93
C ASP A 44 -21.11 -6.44 -6.15
N GLN A 45 -20.22 -5.46 -6.26
CA GLN A 45 -20.19 -4.54 -7.38
C GLN A 45 -19.71 -5.28 -8.64
N GLU A 46 -20.58 -5.43 -9.64
CA GLU A 46 -20.22 -6.08 -10.91
C GLU A 46 -19.36 -5.18 -11.81
N VAL A 47 -19.62 -3.88 -11.81
CA VAL A 47 -18.97 -2.91 -12.71
C VAL A 47 -17.98 -2.04 -11.91
N PRO A 48 -16.66 -2.15 -12.14
CA PRO A 48 -15.68 -1.34 -11.45
C PRO A 48 -15.62 0.10 -11.97
N TYR A 49 -15.13 1.01 -11.12
CA TYR A 49 -14.60 2.28 -11.58
C TYR A 49 -13.22 2.05 -12.18
N VAL A 50 -13.07 2.32 -13.47
CA VAL A 50 -11.84 2.06 -14.23
C VAL A 50 -11.08 3.37 -14.46
N ILE A 51 -9.81 3.36 -14.08
CA ILE A 51 -8.89 4.49 -14.20
C ILE A 51 -7.67 4.06 -15.00
N SER A 52 -7.38 4.80 -16.09
CA SER A 52 -6.20 4.58 -16.93
C SER A 52 -5.18 5.72 -16.82
N ASP A 53 -5.46 6.75 -16.03
CA ASP A 53 -4.53 7.84 -15.79
C ASP A 53 -3.32 7.35 -14.98
N LYS A 54 -2.17 7.27 -15.64
CA LYS A 54 -0.93 6.79 -15.06
C LYS A 54 -0.47 7.63 -13.87
N LYS A 55 -0.75 8.93 -13.85
CA LYS A 55 -0.40 9.80 -12.73
C LYS A 55 -1.21 9.41 -11.49
N VAL A 56 -2.53 9.26 -11.63
CA VAL A 56 -3.43 8.83 -10.55
C VAL A 56 -3.04 7.45 -10.02
N ILE A 57 -2.80 6.48 -10.92
CA ILE A 57 -2.35 5.13 -10.56
C ILE A 57 -1.05 5.19 -9.73
N ASN A 58 -0.08 5.98 -10.18
CA ASN A 58 1.20 6.12 -9.48
C ASN A 58 1.05 6.79 -8.10
N GLU A 59 0.18 7.79 -7.97
CA GLU A 59 -0.09 8.48 -6.70
C GLU A 59 -0.74 7.53 -5.69
N VAL A 60 -1.72 6.74 -6.12
CA VAL A 60 -2.35 5.70 -5.29
C VAL A 60 -1.32 4.67 -4.83
N ILE A 61 -0.51 4.14 -5.74
CA ILE A 61 0.52 3.14 -5.40
C ILE A 61 1.56 3.75 -4.45
N LYS A 62 1.99 4.98 -4.70
CA LYS A 62 2.94 5.69 -3.82
C LYS A 62 2.36 5.83 -2.42
N LYS A 63 1.09 6.22 -2.30
CA LYS A 63 0.38 6.33 -1.02
C LYS A 63 0.40 5.00 -0.27
N ILE A 64 -0.09 3.91 -0.88
CA ILE A 64 -0.08 2.55 -0.29
C ILE A 64 1.33 2.16 0.19
N ASN A 65 2.33 2.35 -0.66
CA ASN A 65 3.70 1.97 -0.35
C ASN A 65 4.31 2.82 0.77
N SER A 66 3.93 4.09 0.89
CA SER A 66 4.44 5.01 1.91
C SER A 66 3.69 4.94 3.24
N SER A 67 2.47 4.40 3.24
CA SER A 67 1.62 4.33 4.43
C SER A 67 2.18 3.41 5.52
N PRO A 68 1.87 3.69 6.81
CA PRO A 68 2.18 2.81 7.92
C PRO A 68 1.61 1.41 7.70
N LYS A 69 2.37 0.40 8.12
CA LYS A 69 2.03 -1.01 7.93
C LYS A 69 2.11 -1.74 9.26
N GLU A 70 1.10 -2.55 9.53
CA GLU A 70 1.09 -3.49 10.63
C GLU A 70 1.05 -4.91 10.08
N ASP A 71 1.74 -5.82 10.77
CA ASP A 71 1.72 -7.25 10.44
C ASP A 71 0.31 -7.80 10.64
N ILE A 72 -0.25 -8.37 9.58
CA ILE A 72 -1.63 -8.86 9.59
C ILE A 72 -1.84 -9.99 10.61
N SER A 73 -0.79 -10.76 10.93
CA SER A 73 -0.87 -11.85 11.92
C SER A 73 -1.13 -11.36 13.35
N LYS A 74 -0.94 -10.07 13.61
CA LYS A 74 -1.15 -9.44 14.93
C LYS A 74 -2.52 -8.80 15.07
N ILE A 75 -3.33 -8.82 14.01
CA ILE A 75 -4.61 -8.14 13.96
C ILE A 75 -5.71 -9.18 13.83
N ILE A 76 -6.73 -9.08 14.69
CA ILE A 76 -7.98 -9.82 14.57
C ILE A 76 -9.00 -8.85 13.99
N PHE A 77 -9.50 -9.14 12.81
CA PHE A 77 -10.53 -8.32 12.18
C PHE A 77 -11.91 -8.78 12.64
N GLU A 78 -12.76 -7.83 13.04
CA GLU A 78 -14.18 -8.09 13.32
C GLU A 78 -14.95 -8.37 12.02
N HIS A 79 -14.55 -7.70 10.92
CA HIS A 79 -15.14 -7.83 9.59
C HIS A 79 -14.06 -7.96 8.53
N GLY A 80 -14.36 -8.64 7.42
CA GLY A 80 -13.47 -8.72 6.28
C GLY A 80 -13.44 -7.43 5.45
N PRO A 81 -12.47 -7.27 4.56
CA PRO A 81 -12.49 -6.19 3.58
C PRO A 81 -13.68 -6.38 2.64
N ASP A 82 -14.34 -5.28 2.32
CA ASP A 82 -15.55 -5.22 1.52
C ASP A 82 -15.30 -4.67 0.11
N GLY A 83 -14.13 -4.07 -0.15
CA GLY A 83 -13.73 -3.61 -1.47
C GLY A 83 -12.43 -4.23 -1.98
N ARG A 84 -12.10 -3.96 -3.24
CA ARG A 84 -10.80 -4.30 -3.83
C ARG A 84 -10.40 -3.32 -4.92
N ILE A 85 -9.09 -3.12 -5.05
CA ILE A 85 -8.46 -2.39 -6.14
C ILE A 85 -7.58 -3.36 -6.91
N ILE A 86 -7.76 -3.42 -8.22
CA ILE A 86 -6.99 -4.27 -9.12
C ILE A 86 -6.14 -3.39 -10.02
N PHE A 87 -4.82 -3.51 -9.90
CA PHE A 87 -3.86 -2.89 -10.80
C PHE A 87 -3.53 -3.88 -11.92
N LYS A 88 -3.80 -3.50 -13.16
CA LYS A 88 -3.54 -4.32 -14.35
C LYS A 88 -2.47 -3.65 -15.20
N GLY A 89 -1.45 -4.43 -15.54
CA GLY A 89 -0.42 -4.13 -16.52
C GLY A 89 -0.50 -5.09 -17.69
N ASN A 90 0.50 -5.04 -18.56
CA ASN A 90 0.55 -5.91 -19.74
C ASN A 90 0.70 -7.40 -19.36
N THR A 91 1.49 -7.71 -18.33
CA THR A 91 1.78 -9.09 -17.88
C THR A 91 1.54 -9.29 -16.39
N THR A 92 1.14 -8.26 -15.66
CA THR A 92 1.02 -8.27 -14.20
C THR A 92 -0.37 -7.84 -13.78
N ILE A 93 -0.98 -8.60 -12.88
CA ILE A 93 -2.18 -8.21 -12.15
C ILE A 93 -1.82 -8.22 -10.68
N TYR A 94 -2.17 -7.14 -9.98
CA TYR A 94 -1.95 -7.02 -8.54
C TYR A 94 -3.24 -6.55 -7.88
N GLU A 95 -3.81 -7.39 -7.02
CA GLU A 95 -5.01 -7.08 -6.27
C GLU A 95 -4.65 -6.65 -4.85
N VAL A 96 -5.31 -5.59 -4.39
CA VAL A 96 -5.32 -5.22 -2.98
C VAL A 96 -6.74 -5.17 -2.48
N LYS A 97 -6.97 -5.73 -1.29
CA LYS A 97 -8.28 -5.67 -0.64
C LYS A 97 -8.38 -4.37 0.15
N VAL A 98 -9.56 -3.78 0.19
CA VAL A 98 -9.79 -2.48 0.81
C VAL A 98 -10.93 -2.59 1.80
N PHE A 99 -10.77 -1.96 2.95
CA PHE A 99 -11.87 -1.62 3.83
C PHE A 99 -12.44 -0.28 3.36
N SER A 100 -13.64 -0.29 2.80
CA SER A 100 -14.34 0.93 2.34
C SER A 100 -14.45 1.93 3.48
N TYR A 101 -14.73 1.43 4.70
CA TYR A 101 -14.68 2.19 5.93
C TYR A 101 -13.23 2.56 6.28
N GLY A 102 -12.88 3.82 6.06
CA GLY A 102 -11.56 4.37 6.36
C GLY A 102 -10.50 4.11 5.29
N GLY A 103 -10.81 3.41 4.20
CA GLY A 103 -9.91 3.29 3.04
C GLY A 103 -8.57 2.63 3.34
N ASN A 104 -8.54 1.69 4.29
CA ASN A 104 -7.32 0.96 4.63
C ASN A 104 -7.18 -0.26 3.73
N VAL A 105 -5.93 -0.63 3.44
CA VAL A 105 -5.62 -1.68 2.47
C VAL A 105 -5.07 -2.91 3.19
N VAL A 106 -5.49 -4.10 2.75
CA VAL A 106 -4.93 -5.38 3.17
C VAL A 106 -4.21 -6.06 2.02
N THR A 107 -3.03 -6.56 2.35
CA THR A 107 -2.24 -7.49 1.54
C THR A 107 -2.07 -8.81 2.30
N GLU A 108 -1.43 -9.80 1.70
CA GLU A 108 -1.17 -11.09 2.37
C GLU A 108 -0.36 -10.97 3.68
N LYS A 109 0.41 -9.90 3.85
CA LYS A 109 1.32 -9.73 5.00
C LYS A 109 0.99 -8.53 5.88
N TYR A 110 0.35 -7.52 5.32
CA TYR A 110 0.22 -6.23 5.97
C TYR A 110 -1.19 -5.69 5.90
N TYR A 111 -1.61 -5.11 7.03
CA TYR A 111 -2.63 -4.08 7.10
C TYR A 111 -1.98 -2.71 6.91
N ILE A 112 -2.49 -1.92 5.99
CA ILE A 112 -1.90 -0.66 5.55
C ILE A 112 -2.87 0.47 5.86
N HIS A 113 -2.45 1.38 6.73
CA HIS A 113 -3.24 2.55 7.14
C HIS A 113 -3.17 3.63 6.06
N SER A 114 -3.85 3.40 4.95
CA SER A 114 -3.78 4.28 3.78
C SER A 114 -4.74 5.45 3.84
N ASN A 115 -5.93 5.34 4.43
CA ASN A 115 -6.95 6.37 4.28
C ASN A 115 -7.17 6.76 2.81
N LEU A 116 -7.22 5.77 1.92
CA LEU A 116 -7.26 5.94 0.48
C LEU A 116 -8.62 6.45 0.01
N PHE A 117 -9.70 5.99 0.64
CA PHE A 117 -11.07 6.24 0.19
C PHE A 117 -11.42 7.74 0.20
N ASN A 118 -10.97 8.47 1.22
CA ASN A 118 -11.18 9.91 1.30
C ASN A 118 -10.49 10.65 0.13
N ASP A 119 -9.26 10.27 -0.21
CA ASP A 119 -8.55 10.84 -1.35
C ASP A 119 -9.22 10.46 -2.68
N LEU A 120 -9.69 9.22 -2.83
CA LEU A 120 -10.37 8.80 -4.06
C LEU A 120 -11.67 9.61 -4.24
N ILE A 121 -12.45 9.86 -3.18
CA ILE A 121 -13.64 10.72 -3.25
C ILE A 121 -13.29 12.15 -3.70
N GLU A 122 -12.18 12.70 -3.19
CA GLU A 122 -11.71 14.05 -3.55
C GLU A 122 -11.23 14.10 -5.01
N ILE A 123 -10.47 13.09 -5.45
CA ILE A 123 -9.93 12.99 -6.81
C ILE A 123 -11.03 12.77 -7.85
N PHE A 124 -12.08 12.01 -7.52
CA PHE A 124 -13.12 11.63 -8.47
C PHE A 124 -14.40 12.47 -8.38
N GLY A 125 -14.47 13.45 -7.47
CA GLY A 125 -15.62 14.35 -7.38
C GLY A 125 -16.92 13.60 -7.14
N LYS A 126 -17.05 12.97 -5.95
CA LYS A 126 -18.16 12.10 -5.53
C LYS A 126 -18.36 10.87 -6.42
N LEU A 127 -17.63 9.81 -6.09
CA LEU A 127 -18.04 8.42 -6.39
C LEU A 127 -19.40 8.10 -5.75
#